data_AF-A0AA35JZG1-F1
#
_entry.id   AF-A0AA35JZG1-F1
#
_cell.length_a   1.000
_cell.length_b   1.000
_cell.length_c   1.000
_cell.angle_alpha   90.00
_cell.angle_beta   90.00
_cell.angle_gamma   90.00
#
_symmetry.space_group_name_H-M   'P 1'
#
loop_
_entity.id
_entity.type
_entity.pdbx_description
1 polymer ?
#
loop_
_entity_poly.entity_id
_entity_poly.type
_entity_poly.pdbx_seq_one_letter_code
_entity_poly.pdbx_strand_id
1 'polypeptide(L)'
;MCPRHQEPLKLFCNDDQDPTCMVCDRSKEHREHSVFPMEEASQEYKERIEAQLKSLQKERDKLVDWKVIEEQGSQKCLMQLEEEKQKIRLEVFLAGPAG
;
A
#
# COMPACT_ATOMS: atom_id res chain seq x y z
N MET A 1 28.83 10.12 -14.98
CA MET A 1 29.87 11.17 -14.90
C MET A 1 29.20 12.53 -14.94
N CYS A 2 29.68 13.50 -14.16
CA CYS A 2 29.17 14.87 -14.20
C CYS A 2 29.52 15.50 -15.55
N PRO A 3 28.53 16.03 -16.31
CA PRO A 3 28.80 16.57 -17.65
C PRO A 3 29.64 17.86 -17.61
N ARG A 4 29.55 18.64 -16.52
CA ARG A 4 30.27 19.92 -16.36
C ARG A 4 31.72 19.73 -15.92
N HIS A 5 31.96 18.79 -15.01
CA HIS A 5 33.25 18.65 -14.33
C HIS A 5 34.01 17.38 -14.71
N GLN A 6 33.38 16.47 -15.46
CA GLN A 6 33.96 15.15 -15.80
C GLN A 6 34.38 14.34 -14.56
N GLU A 7 33.69 14.54 -13.44
CA GLU A 7 33.90 13.85 -12.17
C GLU A 7 32.85 12.75 -11.92
N PRO A 8 33.17 11.70 -11.15
CA PRO A 8 32.18 10.73 -10.69
C PRO A 8 31.05 11.38 -9.87
N LEU A 9 29.82 10.92 -10.09
CA LEU A 9 28.64 11.32 -9.33
C LEU A 9 28.48 10.35 -8.15
N LYS A 10 29.22 10.61 -7.07
CA LYS A 10 29.22 9.76 -5.85
C LYS A 10 28.41 10.35 -4.71
N LEU A 11 27.83 11.52 -4.92
CA LEU A 11 27.00 12.21 -3.95
C LEU A 11 25.57 12.29 -4.47
N PHE A 12 24.62 12.53 -3.57
CA PHE A 12 23.21 12.72 -3.86
C PHE A 12 22.73 13.99 -3.17
N CYS A 13 22.13 14.89 -3.94
CA CYS A 13 21.50 16.08 -3.42
C CYS A 13 20.05 15.76 -3.04
N ASN A 14 19.70 15.85 -1.76
CA ASN A 14 18.38 15.46 -1.28
C ASN A 14 17.29 16.45 -1.71
N ASP A 15 17.61 17.74 -1.79
CA ASP A 15 16.68 18.80 -2.17
C ASP A 15 16.26 18.69 -3.65
N ASP A 16 17.25 18.47 -4.53
CA ASP A 16 17.03 18.32 -5.98
C ASP A 16 16.68 16.89 -6.39
N GLN A 17 16.86 15.93 -5.48
CA GLN A 17 16.71 14.48 -5.71
C GLN A 17 17.57 13.92 -6.85
N ASP A 18 18.78 14.47 -7.03
CA ASP A 18 19.66 14.13 -8.14
C ASP A 18 21.10 13.80 -7.72
N PRO A 19 21.82 12.94 -8.46
CA PRO A 19 23.24 12.70 -8.24
C PRO A 19 24.10 13.93 -8.51
N THR A 20 25.06 14.20 -7.63
CA THR A 20 25.99 15.33 -7.74
C THR A 20 27.45 14.89 -7.60
N CYS A 21 28.38 15.69 -8.12
CA CYS A 21 29.82 15.48 -7.92
C CYS A 21 30.37 16.44 -6.86
N MET A 22 31.56 16.16 -6.33
CA MET A 22 32.18 16.96 -5.27
C MET A 22 32.42 18.44 -5.65
N VAL A 23 32.54 18.74 -6.95
CA VAL A 23 32.70 20.12 -7.43
C VAL A 23 31.35 20.83 -7.48
N CYS A 24 30.30 20.16 -7.95
CA CYS A 24 28.92 20.70 -7.94
C CYS A 24 28.44 20.95 -6.51
N ASP A 25 28.70 20.04 -5.59
CA ASP A 25 28.36 20.16 -4.15
C ASP A 25 28.85 21.48 -3.54
N ARG A 26 30.10 21.88 -3.85
CA ARG A 26 30.69 23.14 -3.37
C ARG A 26 30.28 24.37 -4.17
N SER A 27 29.57 24.19 -5.27
CA SER A 27 29.13 25.30 -6.11
C SER A 27 27.99 26.06 -5.43
N LYS A 28 27.74 27.31 -5.85
CA LYS A 28 26.62 28.10 -5.33
C LYS A 28 25.25 27.41 -5.49
N GLU A 29 25.14 26.51 -6.46
CA GLU A 29 23.92 25.78 -6.80
C GLU A 29 23.50 24.80 -5.70
N HIS A 30 24.47 24.08 -5.09
CA HIS A 30 24.18 23.07 -4.06
C HIS A 30 24.71 23.45 -2.67
N ARG A 31 25.35 24.62 -2.50
CA ARG A 31 26.01 25.03 -1.25
C ARG A 31 25.10 25.00 -0.02
N GLU A 32 23.81 25.26 -0.20
CA GLU A 32 22.82 25.28 0.87
C GLU A 32 21.94 24.01 0.89
N HIS A 33 22.12 23.11 -0.07
CA HIS A 33 21.36 21.87 -0.14
C HIS A 33 21.98 20.80 0.77
N SER A 34 21.15 19.84 1.18
CA SER A 34 21.59 18.67 1.91
C SER A 34 22.14 17.63 0.92
N VAL A 35 23.46 17.45 0.93
CA VAL A 35 24.16 16.52 0.06
C VAL A 35 24.79 15.40 0.89
N PHE A 36 24.55 14.15 0.48
CA PHE A 36 25.03 12.96 1.17
C PHE A 36 25.81 12.04 0.23
N PRO A 37 26.68 11.16 0.74
CA PRO A 37 27.20 10.04 -0.03
C PRO A 37 26.05 9.21 -0.61
N MET A 38 26.22 8.76 -1.85
CA MET A 38 25.19 8.00 -2.55
C MET A 38 24.84 6.71 -1.82
N GLU A 39 25.83 6.05 -1.21
CA GLU A 39 25.63 4.84 -0.44
C GLU A 39 24.74 5.07 0.78
N GLU A 40 24.94 6.16 1.52
CA GLU A 40 24.14 6.53 2.68
C GLU A 40 22.70 6.86 2.28
N ALA A 41 22.53 7.73 1.27
CA ALA A 41 21.21 8.06 0.74
C ALA A 41 20.48 6.80 0.25
N SER A 42 21.17 5.92 -0.49
CA SER A 42 20.58 4.68 -1.00
C SER A 42 20.09 3.76 0.11
N GLN A 43 20.83 3.66 1.21
CA GLN A 43 20.46 2.83 2.36
C GLN A 43 19.24 3.42 3.08
N GLU A 44 19.19 4.73 3.29
CA GLU A 44 18.03 5.39 3.89
C GLU A 44 16.76 5.21 3.04
N TYR A 45 16.85 5.44 1.73
CA TYR A 45 15.72 5.24 0.82
C TYR A 45 15.24 3.78 0.82
N LYS A 46 16.18 2.83 0.83
CA LYS A 46 15.85 1.40 0.91
C LYS A 46 15.07 1.10 2.19
N GLU A 47 15.54 1.55 3.35
CA GLU A 47 14.86 1.32 4.63
C GLU A 47 13.46 1.94 4.67
N ARG A 48 13.31 3.17 4.15
CA ARG A 48 12.02 3.85 4.05
C ARG A 48 11.05 3.09 3.15
N ILE A 49 11.51 2.64 1.98
CA ILE A 49 10.70 1.86 1.04
C ILE A 49 10.30 0.53 1.67
N GLU A 50 11.21 -0.18 2.33
CA GLU A 50 10.91 -1.45 3.01
C GLU A 50 9.88 -1.27 4.14
N ALA A 51 9.98 -0.18 4.91
CA ALA A 51 9.00 0.13 5.96
C ALA A 51 7.61 0.43 5.38
N GLN A 52 7.55 1.24 4.31
CA GLN A 52 6.30 1.54 3.61
C GLN A 52 5.68 0.28 3.01
N LEU A 53 6.49 -0.57 2.38
CA LEU A 53 6.03 -1.83 1.79
C LEU A 53 5.42 -2.75 2.85
N LYS A 54 6.08 -2.91 4.01
CA LYS A 54 5.54 -3.70 5.14
C LYS A 54 4.22 -3.14 5.64
N SER A 55 4.07 -1.81 5.73
CA SER A 55 2.81 -1.18 6.12
C SER A 55 1.69 -1.48 5.13
N LEU A 56 1.96 -1.31 3.83
CA LEU A 56 0.98 -1.58 2.76
C LEU A 56 0.58 -3.05 2.71
N GLN A 57 1.52 -3.98 2.93
CA GLN A 57 1.23 -5.40 3.01
C GLN A 57 0.24 -5.70 4.15
N LYS A 58 0.48 -5.14 5.34
CA LYS A 58 -0.42 -5.30 6.49
C LYS A 58 -1.81 -4.72 6.24
N GLU A 59 -1.91 -3.59 5.56
CA GLU A 59 -3.18 -3.00 5.18
C GLU A 59 -3.93 -3.88 4.17
N ARG A 60 -3.22 -4.39 3.15
CA ARG A 60 -3.77 -5.34 2.19
C ARG A 60 -4.29 -6.61 2.87
N ASP A 61 -3.55 -7.17 3.82
CA ASP A 61 -3.98 -8.38 4.54
C ASP A 61 -5.27 -8.15 5.34
N LYS A 62 -5.39 -7.01 6.02
CA LYS A 62 -6.63 -6.61 6.69
C LYS A 62 -7.82 -6.48 5.74
N LEU A 63 -7.60 -5.91 4.55
CA LEU A 63 -8.65 -5.76 3.54
C LEU A 63 -9.11 -7.13 3.02
N VAL A 64 -8.18 -8.06 2.83
CA VAL A 64 -8.49 -9.45 2.44
C VAL A 64 -9.30 -10.13 3.54
N ASP A 65 -8.88 -10.04 4.80
CA ASP A 65 -9.60 -10.62 5.93
C ASP A 65 -11.02 -10.05 6.05
N TRP A 66 -11.15 -8.72 5.93
CA TRP A 66 -12.46 -8.07 5.99
C TRP A 66 -13.37 -8.52 4.84
N LYS A 67 -12.85 -8.62 3.62
CA LYS A 67 -13.61 -9.11 2.47
C LYS A 67 -14.14 -10.52 2.70
N VAL A 68 -13.32 -11.42 3.26
CA VAL A 68 -13.76 -12.78 3.60
C VAL A 68 -14.87 -12.76 4.64
N ILE A 69 -14.75 -11.93 5.68
CA ILE A 69 -15.78 -11.79 6.72
C ILE A 69 -17.09 -11.25 6.13
N GLU A 70 -17.01 -10.25 5.25
CA GLU A 70 -18.16 -9.66 4.58
C GLU A 70 -18.88 -10.67 3.67
N GLU A 71 -18.13 -11.42 2.85
CA GLU A 71 -18.67 -12.47 1.98
C GLU A 71 -19.34 -13.59 2.80
N GLN A 72 -18.69 -14.05 3.88
CA GLN A 72 -19.27 -15.05 4.78
C GLN A 72 -20.54 -14.54 5.49
N GLY A 73 -20.53 -13.28 5.94
CA GLY A 73 -21.69 -12.64 6.55
C GLY A 73 -22.87 -12.57 5.59
N SER A 74 -22.59 -12.16 4.35
CA SER A 74 -23.58 -12.12 3.25
C SER A 74 -24.15 -13.51 2.96
N GLN A 75 -23.29 -14.52 2.81
CA GLN A 75 -23.72 -15.89 2.55
C GLN A 75 -24.57 -16.46 3.69
N LYS A 76 -24.18 -16.21 4.95
CA LYS A 76 -24.95 -16.64 6.12
C LYS A 76 -26.34 -16.00 6.15
N CYS A 77 -26.44 -14.70 5.85
CA CYS A 77 -27.72 -13.99 5.76
C CYS A 77 -28.63 -14.59 4.69
N LEU A 78 -28.07 -14.89 3.51
CA LEU A 78 -28.81 -15.54 2.42
C LEU A 78 -29.34 -16.92 2.82
N MET A 79 -28.52 -17.75 3.48
CA MET A 79 -28.97 -19.05 3.98
C MET A 79 -30.13 -18.94 4.97
N GLN A 80 -30.05 -18.00 5.92
CA GLN A 80 -31.13 -17.76 6.89
C GLN A 80 -32.42 -17.33 6.19
N LEU A 81 -32.34 -16.45 5.19
CA LEU A 81 -33.50 -16.05 4.40
C LEU A 81 -34.14 -17.23 3.67
N GLU A 82 -33.34 -18.13 3.10
CA GLU A 82 -33.84 -19.32 2.42
C GLU A 82 -34.50 -20.30 3.38
N GLU A 83 -33.93 -20.51 4.57
CA GLU A 83 -34.52 -21.32 5.63
C GLU A 83 -35.88 -20.79 6.08
N GLU A 84 -35.96 -19.49 6.39
CA GLU A 84 -37.23 -18.85 6.79
C GLU A 84 -38.28 -18.91 5.66
N LYS A 85 -37.86 -18.70 4.41
CA LYS A 85 -38.73 -18.85 3.24
C LYS A 85 -39.28 -20.27 3.11
N GLN A 86 -38.48 -21.30 3.40
CA GLN A 86 -38.93 -22.69 3.40
C GLN A 86 -39.92 -22.97 4.53
N LYS A 87 -39.67 -22.45 5.74
CA LYS A 87 -40.61 -22.57 6.88
C LYS A 87 -41.97 -21.98 6.54
N ILE A 88 -42.00 -20.72 6.07
CA ILE A 88 -43.24 -20.04 5.66
C ILE A 88 -43.97 -20.82 4.57
N ARG A 89 -43.23 -21.37 3.58
CA ARG A 89 -43.83 -22.19 2.53
C ARG A 89 -44.52 -23.43 3.08
N LEU A 90 -43.90 -24.12 4.04
CA LEU A 90 -44.48 -25.30 4.69
C LEU A 90 -45.71 -24.91 5.53
N GLU A 91 -45.64 -23.82 6.28
CA GLU A 91 -46.78 -23.32 7.08
C GLU A 91 -48.00 -22.99 6.20
N VAL A 92 -47.80 -22.28 5.09
CA VAL A 92 -48.87 -21.97 4.13
C VAL A 92 -49.45 -23.24 3.49
N PHE A 93 -48.60 -24.21 3.17
CA PHE A 93 -49.05 -25.49 2.61
C PHE A 93 -49.93 -26.27 3.61
N LEU A 94 -49.56 -26.27 4.90
CA LEU A 94 -50.32 -26.94 5.95
C LEU A 94 -51.61 -26.20 6.34
N ALA A 95 -51.66 -24.88 6.16
CA ALA A 95 -52.83 -24.09 6.51
C ALA A 95 -54.07 -24.40 5.64
N GLY A 96 -53.88 -24.85 4.39
CA GLY A 96 -54.96 -25.24 3.46
C GLY A 96 -55.98 -24.12 3.14
N PRO A 97 -56.71 -24.19 2.01
CA PRO A 97 -57.84 -23.29 1.81
C PRO A 97 -58.93 -23.68 2.81
N ALA A 98 -59.32 -22.75 3.69
CA ALA A 98 -60.52 -22.87 4.50
C ALA A 98 -61.72 -23.00 3.54
N GLY A 99 -62.21 -24.23 3.39
CA GLY A 99 -63.47 -24.54 2.70
C GLY A 99 -64.66 -24.17 3.57
#